data_AF-A0A9D9KZ62-F1
#
_entry.id   AF-A0A9D9KZ62-F1
#
_cell.length_a   1.000
_cell.length_b   1.000
_cell.length_c   1.000
_cell.angle_alpha   90.00
_cell.angle_beta   90.00
_cell.angle_gamma   90.00
#
_symmetry.space_group_name_H-M   'P 1'
#
loop_
_entity.id
_entity.type
_entity.pdbx_description
1 polymer ?
#
loop_
_entity_poly.entity_id
_entity_poly.type
_entity_poly.pdbx_seq_one_letter_code
_entity_poly.pdbx_strand_id
1 'polypeptide(L)'
;MVPTIKRCARCYTPISFEDSADWYSHIRIKYCDECAKIVEKEKAAERFQRYKERQREAAKLRDQRLKELEIENSILREKLKAIWGDENYDQKGES
;
A
#
# COMPACT_ATOMS: atom_id res chain seq x y z
N MET A 1 -31.19 10.13 37.65
CA MET A 1 -30.25 10.42 36.54
C MET A 1 -30.87 9.88 35.26
N VAL A 2 -30.84 10.64 34.16
CA VAL A 2 -31.31 10.13 32.86
C VAL A 2 -30.17 9.26 32.29
N PRO A 3 -30.41 8.00 31.94
CA PRO A 3 -29.35 7.15 31.38
C PRO A 3 -28.86 7.71 30.05
N THR A 4 -27.54 7.91 29.91
CA THR A 4 -26.96 8.42 28.68
C THR A 4 -27.07 7.35 27.59
N ILE A 5 -27.82 7.65 26.53
CA ILE A 5 -27.98 6.74 25.39
C ILE A 5 -26.83 6.98 24.42
N LYS A 6 -25.98 5.97 24.20
CA LYS A 6 -24.95 6.02 23.17
C LYS A 6 -25.56 5.76 21.81
N ARG A 7 -25.15 6.55 20.82
CA ARG A 7 -25.65 6.48 19.44
C ARG A 7 -24.53 6.21 18.45
N CYS A 8 -24.89 5.57 17.35
CA CYS A 8 -24.01 5.36 16.22
C CYS A 8 -23.56 6.69 15.62
N ALA A 9 -22.26 6.86 15.44
CA ALA A 9 -21.70 8.09 14.85
C ALA A 9 -22.04 8.29 13.37
N ARG A 10 -22.66 7.29 12.71
CA ARG A 10 -23.03 7.35 11.28
C ARG A 10 -24.55 7.47 11.08
N CYS A 11 -25.33 6.59 11.70
CA CYS A 11 -26.78 6.53 11.51
C CYS A 11 -27.59 7.01 12.73
N TYR A 12 -26.94 7.41 13.83
CA TYR A 12 -27.56 7.90 15.07
C TYR A 12 -28.50 6.93 15.80
N THR A 13 -28.58 5.68 15.33
CA THR A 13 -29.32 4.60 16.00
C THR A 13 -28.72 4.35 17.39
N PRO A 14 -29.55 4.13 18.42
CA PRO A 14 -29.07 3.73 19.75
C PRO A 14 -28.25 2.44 19.67
N ILE A 15 -27.09 2.42 20.33
CA ILE A 15 -26.17 1.28 20.37
C ILE A 15 -26.18 0.63 21.76
N SER A 16 -26.10 1.45 22.81
CA SER A 16 -25.95 0.95 24.17
C SER A 16 -26.42 2.00 25.18
N PHE A 17 -26.80 1.51 26.35
CA PHE A 17 -27.17 2.30 27.52
C PHE A 17 -26.05 2.18 28.56
N GLU A 18 -25.85 3.25 29.34
CA GLU A 18 -24.73 3.39 30.29
C GLU A 18 -24.79 2.37 31.45
N ASP A 19 -25.92 1.69 31.65
CA ASP A 19 -26.14 0.66 32.69
C ASP A 19 -25.51 -0.72 32.37
N SER A 20 -24.70 -0.82 31.32
CA SER A 20 -24.00 -2.07 30.99
C SER A 20 -22.86 -2.35 31.98
N ALA A 21 -22.82 -3.54 32.57
CA ALA A 21 -21.74 -4.00 33.47
C ALA A 21 -20.33 -3.94 32.85
N ASP A 22 -20.23 -3.79 31.52
CA ASP A 22 -19.00 -3.60 30.76
C ASP A 22 -18.91 -2.19 30.14
N TRP A 23 -18.61 -1.22 31.01
CA TRP A 23 -18.36 0.19 30.68
C TRP A 23 -17.29 0.38 29.58
N TYR A 24 -16.26 -0.48 29.54
CA TYR A 24 -15.17 -0.33 28.57
C TYR A 24 -15.63 -0.66 27.15
N SER A 25 -16.38 -1.75 26.99
CA SER A 25 -17.02 -2.10 25.72
C SER A 25 -18.02 -1.03 25.30
N HIS A 26 -18.78 -0.47 26.26
CA HIS A 26 -19.69 0.64 25.99
C HIS A 26 -18.97 1.87 25.40
N ILE A 27 -17.81 2.29 25.92
CA ILE A 27 -17.05 3.44 25.36
C ILE A 27 -16.46 3.13 23.99
N ARG A 28 -15.98 1.91 23.77
CA ARG A 28 -15.24 1.57 22.55
C ARG A 28 -16.10 1.51 21.29
N ILE A 29 -17.38 1.14 21.41
CA ILE A 29 -18.26 0.95 20.24
C ILE A 29 -18.67 2.30 19.64
N LYS A 30 -18.17 2.65 18.46
CA LYS A 30 -18.47 3.93 17.79
C LYS A 30 -19.63 3.85 16.79
N TYR A 31 -19.87 2.67 16.23
CA TYR A 31 -20.85 2.42 15.19
C TYR A 31 -21.72 1.21 15.56
N CYS A 32 -22.96 1.18 15.10
CA CYS A 32 -23.75 -0.06 15.12
C CYS A 32 -23.11 -1.09 14.18
N ASP A 33 -23.46 -2.37 14.33
CA ASP A 33 -22.84 -3.47 13.57
C ASP A 33 -22.91 -3.29 12.06
N GLU A 34 -24.03 -2.75 11.56
CA GLU A 34 -24.21 -2.48 10.13
C GLU A 34 -23.26 -1.37 9.64
N CYS A 35 -23.25 -0.24 10.34
CA CYS A 35 -22.37 0.88 10.00
C CYS A 35 -20.89 0.53 10.20
N ALA A 36 -20.55 -0.32 11.18
CA ALA A 36 -19.20 -0.81 11.40
C ALA A 36 -18.72 -1.62 10.18
N LYS A 37 -19.54 -2.53 9.65
CA LYS A 37 -19.23 -3.29 8.43
C LYS A 37 -19.01 -2.40 7.22
N ILE A 38 -19.83 -1.35 7.07
CA ILE A 38 -19.68 -0.39 5.96
C ILE A 38 -18.36 0.38 6.09
N VAL A 39 -18.07 0.92 7.27
CA VAL A 39 -16.83 1.67 7.54
C VAL A 39 -15.61 0.79 7.34
N GLU A 40 -15.64 -0.48 7.77
CA GLU A 40 -14.52 -1.39 7.54
C GLU A 40 -14.33 -1.73 6.06
N LYS A 41 -15.41 -1.85 5.27
CA LYS A 41 -15.31 -1.99 3.80
C LYS A 41 -14.70 -0.75 3.15
N GLU A 42 -15.12 0.44 3.55
CA GLU A 42 -14.58 1.72 3.05
C GLU A 42 -13.08 1.82 3.35
N LYS A 43 -12.67 1.55 4.60
CA LYS A 43 -11.25 1.51 4.98
C LYS A 43 -10.47 0.44 4.22
N ALA A 44 -11.05 -0.74 4.00
CA ALA A 44 -10.39 -1.79 3.23
C ALA A 44 -10.16 -1.36 1.77
N ALA A 45 -11.16 -0.72 1.15
CA ALA A 45 -11.03 -0.16 -0.18
C ALA A 45 -9.95 0.91 -0.25
N GLU A 46 -9.89 1.82 0.73
CA GLU A 46 -8.84 2.83 0.83
C GLU A 46 -7.44 2.20 0.98
N ARG A 47 -7.29 1.23 1.87
CA ARG A 47 -6.02 0.48 2.04
C ARG A 47 -5.58 -0.18 0.73
N PHE A 48 -6.52 -0.76 -0.01
CA PHE A 48 -6.25 -1.40 -1.28
C PHE A 48 -5.82 -0.40 -2.37
N GLN A 49 -6.45 0.77 -2.44
CA GLN A 49 -6.03 1.82 -3.38
C GLN A 49 -4.62 2.32 -3.07
N ARG A 50 -4.32 2.62 -1.80
CA ARG A 50 -2.96 3.02 -1.38
C ARG A 50 -1.93 1.93 -1.68
N TYR A 51 -2.28 0.66 -1.54
CA TYR A 51 -1.40 -0.45 -1.93
C TYR A 51 -1.13 -0.45 -3.44
N LYS A 52 -2.17 -0.30 -4.26
CA LYS A 52 -2.02 -0.22 -5.72
C LYS A 52 -1.16 0.96 -6.15
N GLU A 53 -1.31 2.12 -5.53
CA GLU A 53 -0.48 3.31 -5.81
C GLU A 53 0.99 3.02 -5.53
N ARG A 54 1.32 2.49 -4.35
CA ARG A 54 2.70 2.09 -4.02
C ARG A 54 3.28 1.09 -5.01
N GLN A 55 2.48 0.13 -5.47
CA GLN A 55 2.94 -0.85 -6.46
C GLN A 55 3.23 -0.21 -7.83
N ARG A 56 2.42 0.78 -8.25
CA ARG A 56 2.67 1.53 -9.49
C ARG A 56 3.92 2.39 -9.38
N GLU A 57 4.11 3.08 -8.26
CA GLU A 57 5.30 3.89 -8.01
C GLU A 57 6.57 3.02 -7.99
N ALA A 58 6.51 1.90 -7.28
CA ALA A 58 7.62 0.94 -7.25
C ALA A 58 7.91 0.36 -8.64
N ALA A 59 6.89 0.08 -9.46
CA ALA A 59 7.08 -0.37 -10.84
C ALA A 59 7.77 0.70 -11.69
N LYS A 60 7.29 1.95 -11.65
CA LYS A 60 7.91 3.06 -12.38
C LYS A 60 9.38 3.25 -12.00
N LEU A 61 9.70 3.16 -10.70
CA LEU A 61 11.07 3.29 -10.23
C LEU A 61 11.96 2.13 -10.70
N ARG A 62 11.44 0.90 -10.69
CA ARG A 62 12.16 -0.26 -11.24
C ARG A 62 12.44 -0.10 -12.72
N ASP A 63 11.44 0.29 -13.50
CA ASP A 63 11.56 0.47 -14.95
C ASP A 63 12.55 1.60 -15.29
N GLN A 64 12.53 2.69 -14.50
CA GLN A 64 13.50 3.77 -14.66
C GLN A 64 14.93 3.30 -14.36
N ARG A 65 15.15 2.59 -13.26
CA ARG A 65 16.48 2.06 -12.92
C ARG A 65 17.00 1.06 -13.94
N LEU A 66 16.12 0.21 -14.50
CA LEU A 66 16.51 -0.70 -15.56
C LEU A 66 17.01 0.05 -16.79
N LYS A 67 16.31 1.12 -17.21
CA LYS A 67 16.76 1.95 -18.33
C LYS A 67 18.10 2.64 -18.06
N GLU A 68 18.30 3.16 -16.85
CA GLU A 68 19.58 3.76 -16.45
C GLU A 68 20.72 2.73 -16.52
N LEU A 69 20.48 1.51 -16.03
CA LEU A 69 21.44 0.40 -16.11
C LEU A 69 21.71 -0.08 -17.54
N GLU A 70 20.71 -0.07 -18.41
CA GLU A 70 20.87 -0.40 -19.84
C GLU A 70 21.76 0.62 -20.55
N ILE A 71 21.54 1.91 -20.28
CA ILE A 71 22.38 3.00 -20.80
C ILE A 71 23.80 2.91 -20.26
N GLU A 72 23.97 2.66 -18.95
CA GLU A 72 25.29 2.50 -18.35
C GLU A 72 26.03 1.29 -18.97
N ASN A 73 25.34 0.17 -19.14
CA ASN A 73 25.90 -1.02 -19.79
C ASN A 73 26.28 -0.76 -21.25
N SER A 74 25.47 -0.02 -22.01
CA SER A 74 25.80 0.28 -23.42
C SER A 74 27.07 1.13 -23.51
N ILE A 75 27.19 2.17 -22.68
CA ILE A 75 28.38 3.02 -22.60
C ILE A 75 29.61 2.19 -22.18
N LEU A 76 29.47 1.32 -21.19
CA LEU A 76 30.58 0.45 -20.76
C LEU A 76 31.00 -0.52 -21.87
N ARG A 77 30.05 -1.10 -22.60
CA ARG A 77 30.34 -1.96 -23.75
C ARG A 77 31.08 -1.21 -24.86
N GLU A 78 30.65 0.01 -25.20
CA GLU A 78 31.35 0.86 -26.16
C GLU A 78 32.77 1.19 -25.73
N LYS A 79 32.96 1.55 -24.46
CA LYS A 79 34.30 1.80 -23.89
C LYS A 79 35.18 0.55 -23.94
N LEU A 80 34.64 -0.62 -23.59
CA LEU A 80 35.39 -1.88 -23.63
C LEU A 80 35.79 -2.25 -25.06
N LYS A 81 34.90 -2.08 -26.04
CA LYS A 81 35.22 -2.25 -27.47
C LYS A 81 36.35 -1.32 -27.91
N ALA A 82 36.29 -0.05 -27.51
CA ALA A 82 37.31 0.94 -27.85
C ALA A 82 38.70 0.62 -27.23
N ILE A 83 38.75 -0.04 -26.07
CA ILE A 83 40.02 -0.37 -25.39
C ILE A 83 40.56 -1.73 -25.85
N TRP A 84 39.72 -2.75 -26.05
CA TRP A 84 40.15 -4.15 -26.28
C TRP A 84 40.12 -4.58 -27.75
N GLY A 85 39.55 -3.78 -28.65
CA GLY A 85 39.35 -4.14 -30.05
C GLY A 85 38.23 -5.19 -30.23
N ASP A 86 37.49 -5.11 -31.34
CA ASP A 86 36.27 -5.90 -31.57
C ASP A 86 36.47 -7.44 -31.50
N GLU A 87 37.68 -7.95 -31.72
CA GLU A 87 37.96 -9.39 -31.81
C GLU A 87 37.96 -10.16 -30.47
N ASN A 88 38.07 -9.49 -29.31
CA ASN A 88 38.19 -10.14 -27.99
C ASN A 88 36.93 -10.09 -27.12
N TYR A 89 35.88 -9.34 -27.50
CA TYR A 89 34.73 -9.11 -26.61
C TYR A 89 33.64 -10.18 -26.70
N ASP A 90 33.41 -10.75 -27.89
CA ASP A 90 32.30 -11.69 -28.13
C ASP A 90 32.55 -13.12 -27.60
N GLN A 91 33.79 -13.47 -27.19
CA GLN A 91 34.12 -14.83 -26.75
C GLN A 91 33.81 -15.15 -25.27
N LYS A 92 33.33 -14.19 -24.46
CA LYS A 92 33.04 -14.40 -23.03
C LYS A 92 31.54 -14.56 -22.69
N GLY A 93 30.68 -14.74 -23.69
CA GLY A 93 29.22 -14.83 -23.52
C GLY A 93 28.62 -16.23 -23.42
N GLU A 94 29.39 -17.29 -23.69
CA GLU A 94 28.89 -18.68 -23.66
C GLU A 94 29.68 -19.50 -22.63
N SER A 95 29.16 -19.60 -21.41
CA SER A 95 29.52 -20.63 -20.43
C SER A 95 28.38 -20.79 -19.42
#